data_AF-A0A699UMD9-F1
#
_entry.id   AF-A0A699UMD9-F1
#
_cell.length_a   1.000
_cell.length_b   1.000
_cell.length_c   1.000
_cell.angle_alpha   90.00
_cell.angle_beta   90.00
_cell.angle_gamma   90.00
#
_symmetry.space_group_name_H-M   'P 1'
#
loop_
_entity.id
_entity.type
_entity.pdbx_description
1 polymer ?
#
loop_
_entity_poly.entity_id
_entity_poly.type
_entity_poly.pdbx_seq_one_letter_code
_entity_poly.pdbx_strand_id
1 'polypeptide(L)' 'ADNSIREIPVAKRGNYKEFISCQPFYLNGTEGVVGLIRWFERTESVFCRSNCAEENKVAFATGTLTNVD' A
#
# COMPACT_ATOMS: atom_id res chain seq x y z
N ALA A 1 14.23 -32.45 21.31
CA ALA A 1 13.85 -31.12 21.83
C ALA A 1 13.27 -30.36 20.65
N ASP A 2 12.04 -29.90 20.85
CA ASP A 2 11.14 -29.27 19.89
C ASP A 2 11.82 -28.11 19.11
N ASN A 3 11.99 -28.27 17.80
CA ASN A 3 12.38 -27.20 16.89
C ASN A 3 11.13 -26.43 16.48
N SER A 4 10.54 -25.74 17.44
CA SER A 4 9.44 -24.80 17.19
C SER A 4 10.04 -23.60 16.44
N ILE A 5 10.08 -23.71 15.12
CA ILE A 5 10.09 -22.55 14.23
C ILE A 5 8.93 -21.71 14.71
N ARG A 6 9.24 -20.54 15.27
CA ARG A 6 8.24 -19.58 15.68
C ARG A 6 7.48 -19.19 14.43
N GLU A 7 6.38 -19.88 14.16
CA GLU A 7 5.42 -19.45 13.17
C GLU A 7 4.86 -18.14 13.71
N ILE A 8 5.53 -17.05 13.33
CA ILE A 8 4.91 -15.74 13.30
C ILE A 8 3.60 -16.00 12.54
N PRO A 9 2.43 -15.75 13.14
CA PRO A 9 1.19 -15.89 12.40
C PRO A 9 1.40 -15.08 11.14
N VAL A 10 1.46 -15.74 9.98
CA VAL A 10 1.55 -15.05 8.70
C VAL A 10 0.22 -14.31 8.63
N ALA A 11 0.23 -13.07 9.13
CA ALA A 11 -0.84 -12.12 8.91
C ALA A 11 -1.09 -12.21 7.41
N LYS A 12 -2.29 -12.64 7.03
CA LYS A 12 -2.67 -12.91 5.65
C LYS A 12 -1.99 -11.87 4.78
N ARG A 13 -1.02 -12.28 3.94
CA ARG A 13 -0.28 -11.37 3.07
C ARG A 13 -1.33 -10.61 2.28
N GLY A 14 -1.60 -9.36 2.66
CA GLY A 14 -2.55 -8.53 1.95
C GLY A 14 -2.11 -8.48 0.51
N ASN A 15 -2.90 -9.06 -0.36
CA ASN A 15 -2.54 -9.18 -1.75
C ASN A 15 -2.82 -7.85 -2.45
N TYR A 16 -2.15 -7.60 -3.58
CA TYR A 16 -2.34 -6.36 -4.35
C TYR A 16 -3.81 -6.12 -4.74
N LYS A 17 -4.61 -7.18 -4.90
CA LYS A 17 -6.04 -7.07 -5.21
C LYS A 17 -6.84 -6.45 -4.06
N GLU A 18 -6.51 -6.72 -2.79
CA GLU A 18 -7.15 -6.08 -1.64
C GLU A 18 -6.81 -4.58 -1.60
N PHE A 19 -5.55 -4.21 -1.86
CA PHE A 19 -5.14 -2.81 -1.99
C PHE A 19 -5.94 -2.09 -3.08
N ILE A 20 -6.00 -2.66 -4.29
CA ILE A 20 -6.73 -2.06 -5.41
C ILE A 20 -8.24 -2.00 -5.16
N SER A 21 -8.82 -2.99 -4.46
CA SER A 21 -10.24 -2.98 -4.11
C SER A 21 -10.61 -1.83 -3.16
N CYS A 22 -9.64 -1.29 -2.43
CA CYS A 22 -9.83 -0.11 -1.57
C CYS A 22 -9.78 1.21 -2.36
N GLN A 23 -9.66 1.15 -3.69
CA GLN A 23 -9.66 2.28 -4.62
C GLN A 23 -8.56 3.31 -4.30
N PRO A 24 -7.29 2.96 -4.52
CA PRO A 24 -6.20 3.88 -4.27
C PRO A 24 -6.26 5.12 -5.16
N PHE A 25 -5.69 6.20 -4.67
CA PHE A 25 -5.56 7.45 -5.42
C PHE A 25 -4.29 7.42 -6.25
N TYR A 26 -4.40 7.79 -7.53
CA TYR A 26 -3.25 7.85 -8.44
C TYR A 26 -2.72 9.28 -8.49
N LEU A 27 -1.42 9.43 -8.25
CA LEU A 27 -0.72 10.71 -8.33
C LEU A 27 -0.04 10.82 -9.68
N ASN A 28 -0.43 11.83 -10.46
CA ASN A 28 0.29 12.17 -11.68
C ASN A 28 1.36 13.24 -11.39
N GLY A 29 2.36 13.34 -12.26
CA GLY A 29 3.50 14.25 -12.06
C GLY A 29 3.18 15.76 -12.09
N THR A 30 1.92 16.16 -12.33
CA THR A 30 1.54 17.59 -12.47
C THR A 30 0.88 18.20 -11.23
N GLU A 31 0.47 17.39 -10.24
CA GLU A 31 -0.32 17.87 -9.10
C GLU A 31 0.49 18.66 -8.04
N GLY A 32 1.82 18.68 -8.17
CA GLY A 32 2.73 19.42 -7.29
C GLY A 32 2.65 18.99 -5.82
N VAL A 33 3.07 19.89 -4.92
CA VAL A 33 3.16 19.60 -3.47
C VAL A 33 1.78 19.32 -2.85
N VAL A 34 0.75 20.04 -3.30
CA VAL A 34 -0.62 19.86 -2.77
C VAL A 34 -1.17 18.48 -3.16
N GLY A 35 -0.96 18.05 -4.41
CA GLY A 35 -1.32 16.70 -4.84
C GLY A 35 -0.57 15.62 -4.07
N LEU A 36 0.72 15.84 -3.84
CA LEU A 36 1.55 14.92 -3.07
C LEU A 36 1.05 14.73 -1.63
N ILE A 37 0.74 15.82 -0.92
CA ILE A 37 0.18 15.75 0.44
C ILE A 37 -1.13 14.95 0.45
N ARG A 38 -2.03 15.26 -0.49
CA ARG A 38 -3.32 14.57 -0.61
C ARG A 38 -3.16 13.08 -0.95
N TRP A 39 -2.16 12.74 -1.76
CA TRP A 39 -1.84 11.36 -2.10
C TRP A 39 -1.34 10.58 -0.88
N PHE A 40 -0.50 11.17 -0.02
CA PHE A 40 -0.07 10.54 1.23
C PHE A 40 -1.27 10.22 2.13
N GLU A 41 -2.12 11.20 2.43
CA GLU A 41 -3.29 11.02 3.31
C GLU A 41 -4.24 9.92 2.79
N ARG A 42 -4.48 9.89 1.48
CA ARG A 42 -5.34 8.86 0.86
C ARG A 42 -4.70 7.48 0.87
N THR A 43 -3.41 7.40 0.60
CA THR A 43 -2.66 6.15 0.59
C THR A 43 -2.59 5.54 1.99
N GLU A 44 -2.38 6.36 3.03
CA GLU A 44 -2.46 5.92 4.43
C GLU A 44 -3.85 5.37 4.77
N SER A 45 -4.91 6.07 4.37
CA SER A 45 -6.29 5.61 4.58
C SER A 45 -6.56 4.26 3.88
N VAL A 46 -6.02 4.07 2.68
CA VAL A 46 -6.11 2.81 1.94
C VAL A 46 -5.35 1.70 2.67
N PHE A 47 -4.16 1.96 3.22
CA PHE A 47 -3.43 0.97 4.02
C PHE A 47 -4.10 0.62 5.34
N CYS A 48 -4.81 1.55 5.97
CA CYS A 48 -5.60 1.23 7.17
C CYS A 48 -6.79 0.31 6.87
N ARG A 49 -7.30 0.30 5.62
CA ARG A 49 -8.48 -0.47 5.20
C ARG A 49 -8.14 -1.76 4.46
N SER A 50 -7.07 -1.73 3.69
CA SER A 50 -6.54 -2.90 3.01
C SER A 50 -5.73 -3.70 4.03
N ASN A 51 -5.89 -5.01 4.09
CA ASN A 51 -5.15 -5.87 5.01
C ASN A 51 -3.67 -6.04 4.56
N CYS A 52 -3.05 -4.97 4.03
CA CYS A 52 -1.71 -4.94 3.48
C CYS A 52 -0.68 -5.20 4.56
N ALA A 53 0.22 -6.17 4.28
CA ALA A 53 1.40 -6.38 5.09
C ALA A 53 2.36 -5.19 4.95
N GLU A 54 3.07 -4.85 6.03
CA GLU A 54 3.94 -3.67 6.09
C GLU A 54 5.01 -3.70 4.99
N GLU A 55 5.58 -4.87 4.72
CA GLU A 55 6.60 -5.08 3.70
C GLU A 55 6.13 -4.77 2.26
N ASN A 56 4.82 -4.76 2.00
CA ASN A 56 4.26 -4.51 0.68
C ASN A 56 3.81 -3.06 0.47
N LYS A 57 3.69 -2.25 1.53
CA LYS A 57 3.12 -0.90 1.46
C LYS A 57 3.86 -0.02 0.47
N VAL A 58 5.19 0.00 0.52
CA VAL A 58 6.00 0.82 -0.39
C VAL A 58 5.78 0.40 -1.85
N ALA A 59 5.88 -0.90 -2.14
CA ALA A 59 5.69 -1.42 -3.50
C ALA A 59 4.30 -1.10 -4.06
N PHE A 60 3.26 -1.20 -3.24
CA PHE A 60 1.88 -0.90 -3.64
C PHE A 60 1.65 0.59 -3.85
N ALA A 61 2.18 1.45 -2.96
CA ALA A 61 2.11 2.89 -3.11
C ALA A 61 2.80 3.35 -4.39
N THR A 62 4.01 2.83 -4.69
CA THR A 62 4.71 3.16 -5.94
C THR A 62 3.91 2.81 -7.19
N GLY A 63 3.10 1.74 -7.15
CA GLY A 63 2.20 1.37 -8.24
C GLY A 63 1.07 2.37 -8.54
N THR A 64 0.87 3.37 -7.67
CA THR A 64 -0.13 4.44 -7.85
C THR A 64 0.46 5.73 -8.42
N LEU A 65 1.78 5.79 -8.59
CA LEU A 65 2.45 6.92 -9.23
C LEU A 65 2.41 6.72 -10.74
N THR A 66 1.83 7.68 -11.46
CA THR A 66 1.73 7.64 -12.92
C THR A 66 2.62 8.72 -13.54
N ASN A 67 3.36 8.37 -14.59
CA ASN A 67 4.06 9.36 -15.39
C ASN A 67 3.04 10.25 -16.12
N VAL A 68 3.47 11.47 -16.45
CA VAL A 68 2.77 12.33 -17.40
C VAL A 68 3.14 11.78 -18.78
N ASP A 69 2.16 11.28 -19.54
CA ASP A 69 2.33 11.02 -20.97
C ASP A 69 2.52 12.35 -21.73
#